data_AF-A0A6N8B8A8-F1
#
_entry.id   AF-A0A6N8B8A8-F1
#
_cell.length_a   1.000
_cell.length_b   1.000
_cell.length_c   1.000
_cell.angle_alpha   90.00
_cell.angle_beta   90.00
_cell.angle_gamma   90.00
#
_symmetry.space_group_name_H-M   'P 1'
#
loop_
_entity.id
_entity.type
_entity.pdbx_description
1 polymer ?
#
loop_
_entity_poly.entity_id
_entity_poly.type
_entity_poly.pdbx_seq_one_letter_code
_entity_poly.pdbx_strand_id
1 'polypeptide(L)'
;MVEQINFDDMEKLSQLLAELYQAQKKILFQELVMQGFMESTGMTEKQCITMLEKMLQHGWLTTGGSKPRFFMRPGYVGSFPVVVSRKGIQYLKENGYCG
;
A
#
# COMPACT_ATOMS: atom_id res chain seq x y z
N MET A 1 -15.97 -1.59 -15.90
CA MET A 1 -16.12 -0.27 -15.27
C MET A 1 -15.24 -0.28 -14.04
N VAL A 2 -14.18 0.53 -13.99
CA VAL A 2 -13.31 0.58 -12.80
C VAL A 2 -14.05 1.44 -11.78
N GLU A 3 -14.40 0.86 -10.63
CA GLU A 3 -15.01 1.61 -9.54
C GLU A 3 -14.10 2.79 -9.14
N GLN A 4 -14.68 3.97 -8.97
CA GLN A 4 -13.93 5.10 -8.41
C GLN A 4 -13.71 4.83 -6.92
N ILE A 5 -12.47 4.48 -6.56
CA ILE A 5 -12.06 4.30 -5.17
C ILE A 5 -11.88 5.69 -4.56
N ASN A 6 -12.64 5.99 -3.50
CA ASN A 6 -12.44 7.19 -2.70
C ASN A 6 -11.31 6.96 -1.67
N PHE A 7 -10.13 7.53 -1.90
CA PHE A 7 -8.99 7.40 -0.99
C PHE A 7 -9.01 8.37 0.20
N ASP A 8 -10.01 9.24 0.29
CA ASP A 8 -10.27 10.07 1.48
C ASP A 8 -11.15 9.33 2.50
N ASP A 9 -11.74 8.18 2.10
CA ASP A 9 -12.39 7.27 3.03
C ASP A 9 -11.33 6.50 3.83
N MET A 10 -11.23 6.87 5.11
CA MET A 10 -10.26 6.28 6.03
C MET A 10 -10.52 4.80 6.31
N GLU A 11 -11.77 4.35 6.31
CA GLU A 11 -12.08 2.92 6.48
C GLU A 11 -11.56 2.16 5.26
N LYS A 12 -11.83 2.65 4.06
CA LYS A 12 -11.33 2.01 2.84
C LYS A 12 -9.81 2.02 2.78
N LEU A 13 -9.17 3.13 3.14
CA LEU A 13 -7.72 3.23 3.18
C LEU A 13 -7.10 2.26 4.21
N SER A 14 -7.77 2.08 5.36
CA SER A 14 -7.35 1.11 6.38
C SER A 14 -7.44 -0.34 5.89
N GLN A 15 -8.48 -0.69 5.13
CA GLN A 15 -8.65 -2.02 4.54
C GLN A 15 -7.52 -2.31 3.53
N LEU A 16 -7.21 -1.35 2.66
CA LEU A 16 -6.10 -1.48 1.71
C LEU A 16 -4.74 -1.59 2.42
N LEU A 17 -4.55 -0.88 3.54
CA LEU A 17 -3.35 -1.00 4.36
C LEU A 17 -3.22 -2.41 4.96
N ALA A 18 -4.33 -2.98 5.44
CA ALA A 18 -4.40 -4.32 5.98
C ALA A 18 -4.09 -5.40 4.93
N GLU A 19 -4.61 -5.24 3.71
CA GLU A 19 -4.32 -6.11 2.56
C GLU A 19 -2.85 -6.04 2.14
N LEU A 20 -2.29 -4.83 2.06
CA LEU A 20 -0.87 -4.63 1.76
C LEU A 20 0.02 -5.28 2.83
N TYR A 21 -0.35 -5.15 4.11
CA TYR A 21 0.38 -5.78 5.20
C TYR A 21 0.32 -7.32 5.12
N GLN A 22 -0.84 -7.89 4.74
CA GLN A 22 -0.94 -9.33 4.48
C GLN A 22 -0.07 -9.77 3.30
N ALA A 23 -0.02 -9.00 2.22
CA ALA A 23 0.84 -9.30 1.08
C ALA A 23 2.33 -9.33 1.48
N GLN A 24 2.76 -8.39 2.33
CA GLN A 24 4.14 -8.33 2.86
C GLN A 24 4.51 -9.56 3.69
N LYS A 25 3.57 -10.14 4.44
CA LYS A 25 3.83 -11.36 5.23
C LYS A 25 3.98 -12.61 4.35
N LYS A 26 3.38 -12.63 3.16
CA LYS A 26 3.35 -13.79 2.26
C LYS A 26 4.49 -13.78 1.24
N ILE A 27 5.00 -12.60 0.89
CA ILE A 27 5.97 -12.42 -0.18
C ILE A 27 7.35 -12.16 0.41
N LEU A 28 8.32 -13.02 0.10
CA LEU A 28 9.69 -12.94 0.60
C LEU A 28 10.45 -11.71 0.06
N PHE A 29 10.21 -11.37 -1.21
CA PHE A 29 10.89 -10.27 -1.90
C PHE A 29 10.03 -9.01 -1.94
N GLN A 30 10.48 -7.94 -1.29
CA GLN A 30 9.69 -6.70 -1.13
C GLN A 30 9.28 -6.05 -2.46
N GLU A 31 10.11 -6.19 -3.49
CA GLU A 31 9.84 -5.71 -4.84
C GLU A 31 8.70 -6.44 -5.56
N LEU A 32 8.28 -7.61 -5.08
CA LEU A 32 7.14 -8.35 -5.62
C LEU A 32 5.84 -8.08 -4.85
N VAL A 33 5.92 -7.41 -3.69
CA VAL A 33 4.76 -7.14 -2.83
C VAL A 33 3.71 -6.31 -3.55
N MET A 34 4.13 -5.23 -4.19
CA MET A 34 3.21 -4.32 -4.86
C MET A 34 2.56 -4.96 -6.09
N GLN A 35 3.32 -5.77 -6.84
CA GLN A 35 2.76 -6.55 -7.93
C GLN A 35 1.66 -7.50 -7.43
N GLY A 36 1.94 -8.31 -6.41
CA GLY A 36 0.93 -9.21 -5.83
C GLY A 36 -0.27 -8.48 -5.24
N PHE A 37 -0.04 -7.33 -4.60
CA PHE A 37 -1.11 -6.47 -4.09
C PHE A 37 -2.02 -5.97 -5.21
N MET A 38 -1.45 -5.45 -6.31
CA MET A 38 -2.20 -4.98 -7.47
C MET A 38 -3.02 -6.10 -8.11
N GLU A 39 -2.42 -7.28 -8.28
CA GLU A 39 -3.11 -8.47 -8.80
C GLU A 39 -4.29 -8.88 -7.91
N SER A 40 -4.12 -8.81 -6.57
CA SER A 40 -5.17 -9.19 -5.62
C SER A 40 -6.33 -8.20 -5.52
N THR A 41 -6.06 -6.90 -5.70
CA THR A 41 -7.04 -5.83 -5.55
C THR A 41 -7.67 -5.39 -6.87
N GLY A 42 -7.06 -5.76 -8.00
CA GLY A 42 -7.45 -5.30 -9.33
C GLY A 42 -7.21 -3.79 -9.54
N MET A 43 -6.44 -3.14 -8.67
CA MET A 43 -6.17 -1.71 -8.76
C MET A 43 -5.27 -1.37 -9.94
N THR A 44 -5.60 -0.28 -10.63
CA THR A 44 -4.73 0.31 -11.64
C THR A 44 -3.50 0.97 -11.01
N GLU A 45 -2.42 1.11 -11.76
CA GLU A 45 -1.21 1.80 -11.28
C GLU A 45 -1.51 3.20 -10.75
N LYS A 46 -2.39 3.96 -11.43
CA LYS A 46 -2.79 5.29 -11.00
C LYS A 46 -3.45 5.27 -9.62
N GLN A 47 -4.37 4.33 -9.40
CA GLN A 47 -5.02 4.13 -8.11
C GLN A 47 -4.01 3.75 -7.03
N CYS A 48 -3.07 2.86 -7.32
CA CYS A 48 -2.02 2.49 -6.38
C CYS A 48 -1.12 3.68 -6.02
N ILE A 49 -0.72 4.50 -6.99
CA ILE A 49 0.08 5.70 -6.74
C ILE A 49 -0.66 6.64 -5.78
N THR A 50 -1.93 6.94 -6.04
CA THR A 50 -2.74 7.80 -5.17
C THR A 50 -2.90 7.22 -3.76
N MET A 51 -3.17 5.91 -3.65
CA MET A 51 -3.23 5.22 -2.36
C MET A 51 -1.91 5.33 -1.58
N LEU A 52 -0.79 5.05 -2.25
CA LEU A 52 0.55 5.10 -1.65
C LEU A 52 0.91 6.50 -1.18
N GLU A 53 0.58 7.53 -1.96
CA GLU A 53 0.78 8.93 -1.56
C GLU A 53 0.03 9.26 -0.28
N LYS A 54 -1.25 8.88 -0.18
CA LYS A 54 -2.07 9.09 1.03
C LYS A 54 -1.48 8.36 2.24
N MET A 55 -1.17 7.07 2.11
CA MET A 55 -0.63 6.29 3.22
C MET A 55 0.77 6.78 3.67
N LEU A 56 1.60 7.27 2.74
CA LEU A 56 2.87 7.91 3.07
C LEU A 56 2.70 9.26 3.78
N GLN A 57 1.71 10.07 3.37
CA GLN A 57 1.35 11.30 4.07
C GLN A 57 0.91 11.04 5.52
N HIS A 58 0.16 9.95 5.76
CA HIS A 58 -0.22 9.53 7.12
C HIS A 58 0.94 8.90 7.91
N GLY A 59 2.06 8.58 7.25
CA GLY A 59 3.20 7.89 7.85
C GLY A 59 2.95 6.41 8.13
N TRP A 60 1.94 5.80 7.49
CA TRP A 60 1.62 4.38 7.62
C TRP A 60 2.54 3.49 6.79
N LEU A 61 3.21 4.06 5.79
CA LEU A 61 4.21 3.40 4.97
C LEU A 61 5.59 4.02 5.17
N THR A 62 6.63 3.25 4.88
CA THR A 62 8.02 3.69 4.80
C THR A 62 8.68 3.04 3.58
N THR A 63 9.66 3.72 3.00
CA THR A 63 10.38 3.22 1.82
C THR A 63 11.74 2.59 2.13
N GLY A 64 12.11 2.50 3.42
CA GLY A 64 13.37 1.88 3.85
C GLY A 64 14.63 2.51 3.26
N GLY A 65 14.56 3.77 2.81
CA GLY A 65 15.65 4.47 2.11
C GLY A 65 15.51 4.53 0.58
N SER A 66 14.53 3.83 0.01
CA SER A 66 14.19 3.90 -1.42
C SER A 66 13.57 5.25 -1.78
N LYS A 67 13.82 5.75 -3.00
CA LYS A 67 13.33 7.05 -3.48
C LYS A 67 11.87 6.93 -3.98
N PRO A 68 10.85 7.40 -3.23
CA PRO A 68 9.44 7.18 -3.59
C PRO A 68 9.10 7.75 -4.99
N ARG A 69 9.65 8.93 -5.32
CA ARG A 69 9.42 9.62 -6.60
C ARG A 69 9.82 8.85 -7.85
N PHE A 70 10.73 7.88 -7.72
CA PHE A 70 11.13 7.02 -8.84
C PHE A 70 10.06 5.97 -9.13
N PHE A 71 9.58 5.31 -8.08
CA PHE A 71 8.62 4.21 -8.17
C PHE A 71 7.16 4.67 -8.29
N MET A 72 6.82 5.87 -7.82
CA MET A 72 5.50 6.48 -7.96
C MET A 72 5.25 7.01 -9.39
N ARG A 73 5.48 6.17 -10.39
CA ARG A 73 5.29 6.46 -11.80
C ARG A 73 4.62 5.26 -12.48
N PRO A 74 3.78 5.49 -13.48
CA PRO A 74 3.26 4.40 -14.30
C PRO A 74 4.42 3.56 -14.86
N GLY A 75 4.30 2.24 -14.82
CA GLY A 75 5.31 1.25 -15.19
C GLY A 75 6.32 0.88 -14.10
N TYR A 76 6.33 1.56 -12.95
CA TYR A 76 7.30 1.33 -11.87
C TYR A 76 6.67 1.01 -10.52
N VAL A 77 5.38 1.30 -10.33
CA VAL A 77 4.73 1.16 -9.01
C VAL A 77 4.64 -0.30 -8.55
N GLY A 78 4.54 -1.25 -9.48
CA GLY A 78 4.49 -2.68 -9.18
C GLY A 78 5.77 -3.21 -8.53
N SER A 79 6.91 -2.56 -8.74
CA SER A 79 8.20 -2.92 -8.16
C SER A 79 8.62 -2.05 -6.98
N PHE A 80 7.70 -1.24 -6.43
CA PHE A 80 8.02 -0.30 -5.35
C PHE A 80 8.28 -1.03 -4.01
N PRO A 81 9.50 -1.00 -3.46
CA PRO A 81 9.81 -1.63 -2.16
C PRO A 81 9.29 -0.78 -1.00
N VAL A 82 7.97 -0.79 -0.82
CA VAL A 82 7.28 -0.09 0.28
C VAL A 82 6.93 -1.06 1.40
N VAL A 83 7.13 -0.62 2.63
CA VAL A 83 6.91 -1.41 3.85
C VAL A 83 5.89 -0.71 4.74
N VAL A 84 4.99 -1.47 5.38
CA VAL A 84 4.09 -0.90 6.38
C VAL A 84 4.92 -0.50 7.61
N SER A 85 4.86 0.77 8.00
CA SER A 85 5.65 1.31 9.09
C SER A 85 5.14 0.82 10.44
N ARG A 86 5.95 0.99 11.51
CA ARG A 86 5.48 0.73 12.89
C ARG A 86 4.19 1.49 13.22
N LYS A 87 4.07 2.73 12.74
CA LYS A 87 2.87 3.56 12.90
C LYS A 87 1.67 2.98 12.15
N GLY A 88 1.88 2.48 10.93
CA GLY A 88 0.82 1.80 10.16
C GLY A 88 0.34 0.52 10.86
N ILE A 89 1.26 -0.30 11.36
CA ILE A 89 0.92 -1.52 12.12
C ILE A 89 0.16 -1.19 13.40
N GLN A 90 0.60 -0.16 14.14
CA GLN A 90 -0.10 0.29 15.34
C GLN A 90 -1.52 0.76 15.01
N TYR A 91 -1.68 1.58 13.97
CA TYR A 91 -2.99 2.02 13.50
C TYR A 91 -3.91 0.84 13.16
N LEU A 92 -3.41 -0.17 12.44
CA LEU A 92 -4.19 -1.39 12.14
C LEU A 92 -4.69 -2.08 13.43
N LYS A 93 -3.81 -2.26 14.42
CA LYS A 93 -4.16 -2.90 15.69
C LYS A 93 -5.22 -2.13 16.47
N GLU A 94 -5.12 -0.81 16.51
CA GLU A 94 -6.10 0.07 17.18
C GLU A 94 -7.47 0.04 16.50
N ASN A 95 -7.53 -0.29 15.20
CA ASN A 95 -8.75 -0.37 14.40
C ASN A 95 -9.24 -1.82 14.21
N GLY A 96 -8.86 -2.75 15.10
CA GLY A 96 -9.42 -4.09 15.13
C GLY A 96 -8.84 -5.08 14.12
N TYR A 97 -7.70 -4.76 13.49
CA TYR A 97 -6.99 -5.73 12.66
C TYR A 97 -6.25 -6.76 13.53
N CYS A 98 -6.68 -8.02 13.45
CA CYS A 98 -6.10 -9.16 14.19
C CYS A 98 -5.11 -10.02 13.37
N GLY A 99 -4.68 -9.53 12.20
CA GLY A 99 -3.99 -10.32 11.17
C GLY A 99 -2.48 -10.44 11.25
#